data_AF-A0A1N7NVX2-F1
#
_entry.id   AF-A0A1N7NVX2-F1
#
_cell.length_a   1.000
_cell.length_b   1.000
_cell.length_c   1.000
_cell.angle_alpha   90.00
_cell.angle_beta   90.00
_cell.angle_gamma   90.00
#
_symmetry.space_group_name_H-M   'P 1'
#
loop_
_entity.id
_entity.type
_entity.pdbx_description
1 polymer ?
#
loop_
_entity_poly.entity_id
_entity_poly.type
_entity_poly.pdbx_seq_one_letter_code
_entity_poly.pdbx_strand_id
1 'polypeptide(L)'
;MPLPCALSLLDQTLRGVARRYRLQEAPEAASGPEASDPATALAVAIEHARASLGAGSAPAEDTRRGFIDALSRLIHGALRGDPAFQAMVLRHRSPQVREYASLSAHASPDHRSVRTAVDALAHPGKRRGMPAGPLRDALAQLHAAAAAGDWSALAHEAARLLATLAPRDDAGPNGSPLTNGLQRLLDDPALARLRQLDGLASDPLVQRYQMLWARQGPRPGTAEAAAQGLASRRRGIAVETLAERTIAALADRLAATTGDGFRVVTSMRVPASMPGNAERAKTEWDVVLLRQSQGEDATPAWDVCLLVEAKASTDAASTDLPRLLRGLRLLAHADAQTVYPFDSHQGPVHLRGASLAALATDEPSLMRTVLYFSDAPAESAPRLLGAASRMQLLSAQPSLDYASLLLDGEAPDPQRLESVWHQLLASPRWGAVREQYPLLRQVRALMVHADDLQAAIERIGAPAA
;
A
#
# COMPACT_ATOMS: atom_id res chain seq x y z
N MET A 1 35.19 -15.31 13.44
CA MET A 1 35.04 -15.08 14.89
C MET A 1 33.82 -15.85 15.36
N PRO A 2 33.92 -16.68 16.42
CA PRO A 2 32.75 -17.37 16.96
C PRO A 2 31.70 -16.35 17.44
N LEU A 3 30.43 -16.64 17.19
CA LEU A 3 29.33 -15.81 17.69
C LEU A 3 29.32 -15.88 19.23
N PRO A 4 29.07 -14.75 19.93
CA PRO A 4 28.84 -14.75 21.36
C PRO A 4 27.82 -15.83 21.77
N CYS A 5 28.03 -16.48 22.92
CA CYS A 5 27.20 -17.60 23.41
C CYS A 5 25.70 -17.31 23.35
N ALA A 6 25.29 -16.09 23.71
CA ALA A 6 23.89 -15.69 23.68
C ALA A 6 23.29 -15.54 22.28
N LEU A 7 24.07 -15.08 21.29
CA LEU A 7 23.64 -15.04 19.90
C LEU A 7 23.53 -16.46 19.30
N SER A 8 24.33 -17.41 19.80
CA SER A 8 24.19 -18.83 19.45
C SER A 8 22.89 -19.43 20.03
N LEU A 9 22.55 -19.13 21.29
CA LEU A 9 21.32 -19.63 21.93
C LEU A 9 20.05 -19.03 21.31
N LEU A 10 20.04 -17.73 21.02
CA LEU A 10 18.95 -17.08 20.29
C LEU A 10 18.74 -17.75 18.91
N ASP A 11 19.83 -17.90 18.15
CA ASP A 11 19.80 -18.53 16.82
C ASP A 11 19.29 -19.98 16.87
N GLN A 12 19.72 -20.78 17.86
CA GLN A 12 19.20 -22.12 18.09
C GLN A 12 17.70 -22.11 18.42
N THR A 13 17.25 -21.19 19.28
CA THR A 13 15.84 -21.03 19.63
C THR A 13 15.02 -20.73 18.38
N LEU A 14 15.43 -19.75 17.58
CA LEU A 14 14.72 -19.33 16.36
C LEU A 14 14.66 -20.42 15.28
N ARG A 15 15.70 -21.27 15.18
CA ARG A 15 15.69 -22.48 14.33
C ARG A 15 14.73 -23.55 14.83
N GLY A 16 14.54 -23.63 16.15
CA GLY A 16 13.63 -24.59 16.81
C GLY A 16 12.15 -24.19 16.81
N VAL A 17 11.80 -22.98 16.35
CA VAL A 17 10.42 -22.51 16.21
C VAL A 17 9.74 -23.22 15.03
N ALA A 18 8.55 -23.77 15.25
CA ALA A 18 7.75 -24.34 14.18
C ALA A 18 7.33 -23.25 13.18
N ARG A 19 7.52 -23.51 11.88
CA ARG A 19 7.25 -22.54 10.80
C ARG A 19 5.93 -22.87 10.10
N ARG A 20 4.82 -22.80 10.83
CA ARG A 20 3.48 -23.20 10.34
C ARG A 20 2.99 -22.45 9.09
N TYR A 21 3.52 -21.25 8.83
CA TYR A 21 3.15 -20.46 7.64
C TYR A 21 4.02 -20.76 6.41
N ARG A 22 5.10 -21.54 6.55
CA ARG A 22 6.09 -21.76 5.50
C ARG A 22 5.43 -22.41 4.28
N LEU A 23 5.68 -21.82 3.12
CA LEU A 23 5.24 -22.37 1.83
C LEU A 23 6.25 -23.39 1.30
N GLN A 24 5.79 -24.23 0.38
CA GLN A 24 6.61 -25.19 -0.35
C GLN A 24 7.64 -24.47 -1.25
N GLU A 25 8.71 -25.18 -1.63
CA GLU A 25 9.78 -24.59 -2.45
C GLU A 25 9.31 -24.20 -3.85
N ALA A 26 8.55 -25.09 -4.49
CA ALA A 26 7.82 -24.86 -5.72
C ALA A 26 6.34 -25.13 -5.46
N PRO A 27 5.42 -24.29 -5.98
CA PRO A 27 4.01 -24.55 -5.84
C PRO A 27 3.63 -25.70 -6.76
N GLU A 28 3.08 -26.78 -6.21
CA GLU A 28 2.61 -27.89 -7.02
C GLU A 28 1.35 -27.48 -7.80
N ALA A 29 1.18 -28.05 -8.99
CA ALA A 29 -0.10 -27.98 -9.67
C ALA A 29 -1.13 -28.69 -8.79
N ALA A 30 -2.04 -27.92 -8.19
CA ALA A 30 -3.03 -28.45 -7.26
C ALA A 30 -3.76 -29.63 -7.90
N SER A 31 -3.92 -30.71 -7.15
CA SER A 31 -4.73 -31.87 -7.53
C SER A 31 -6.00 -31.84 -6.68
N GLY A 32 -7.15 -31.47 -7.27
CA GLY A 32 -8.43 -31.37 -6.55
C GLY A 32 -9.17 -30.03 -6.77
N PRO A 33 -10.11 -29.64 -5.89
CA PRO A 33 -10.91 -28.42 -6.06
C PRO A 33 -10.08 -27.12 -6.05
N GLU A 34 -8.89 -27.11 -5.44
CA GLU A 34 -7.96 -25.96 -5.54
C GLU A 34 -7.35 -25.81 -6.95
N ALA A 35 -7.30 -26.89 -7.75
CA ALA A 35 -6.99 -26.83 -9.18
C ALA A 35 -8.03 -26.01 -9.97
N SER A 36 -9.22 -25.82 -9.39
CA SER A 36 -10.27 -25.00 -9.98
C SER A 36 -10.08 -23.50 -9.75
N ASP A 37 -9.28 -23.07 -8.75
CA ASP A 37 -9.06 -21.64 -8.50
C ASP A 37 -8.14 -21.03 -9.57
N PRO A 38 -8.67 -20.13 -10.42
CA PRO A 38 -7.89 -19.53 -11.50
C PRO A 38 -6.72 -18.69 -10.97
N ALA A 39 -6.84 -18.10 -9.78
CA ALA A 39 -5.78 -17.27 -9.22
C ALA A 39 -4.55 -18.11 -8.82
N THR A 40 -4.79 -19.24 -8.14
CA THR A 40 -3.74 -20.20 -7.78
C THR A 40 -3.07 -20.80 -9.01
N ALA A 41 -3.85 -21.29 -9.99
CA ALA A 41 -3.31 -21.83 -11.24
C ALA A 41 -2.43 -20.81 -11.99
N LEU A 42 -2.83 -19.53 -11.98
CA LEU A 42 -2.07 -18.45 -12.59
C LEU A 42 -0.75 -18.18 -11.85
N ALA A 43 -0.75 -18.19 -10.51
CA ALA A 43 0.48 -18.05 -9.72
C ALA A 43 1.47 -19.19 -9.97
N VAL A 44 0.99 -20.44 -10.05
CA VAL A 44 1.83 -21.60 -10.38
C VAL A 44 2.45 -21.47 -11.76
N ALA A 45 1.66 -21.09 -12.78
CA ALA A 45 2.16 -20.91 -14.13
C ALA A 45 3.22 -19.78 -14.21
N ILE A 46 3.03 -18.69 -13.47
CA ILE A 46 4.01 -17.60 -13.38
C ILE A 46 5.30 -18.08 -12.73
N GLU A 47 5.23 -18.85 -11.64
CA GLU A 47 6.42 -19.36 -10.95
C GLU A 47 7.20 -20.36 -11.81
N HIS A 48 6.52 -21.29 -12.48
CA HIS A 48 7.17 -22.19 -13.45
C HIS A 48 7.86 -21.42 -14.57
N ALA A 49 7.21 -20.39 -15.12
CA ALA A 49 7.82 -19.55 -16.15
C ALA A 49 9.07 -18.84 -15.65
N ARG A 50 9.00 -18.25 -14.44
CA ARG A 50 10.15 -17.59 -13.80
C ARG A 50 11.31 -18.57 -13.57
N ALA A 51 11.02 -19.76 -13.05
CA ALA A 51 12.02 -20.79 -12.79
C ALA A 51 12.72 -21.26 -14.09
N SER A 52 11.97 -21.51 -15.17
CA SER A 52 12.55 -21.86 -16.48
C SER A 52 13.48 -20.76 -17.00
N LEU A 53 13.04 -19.49 -16.94
CA LEU A 53 13.85 -18.34 -17.34
C LEU A 53 15.13 -18.21 -16.50
N GLY A 54 15.03 -18.42 -15.18
CA GLY A 54 16.19 -18.41 -14.27
C GLY A 54 17.20 -19.51 -14.58
N ALA A 55 16.74 -20.65 -15.09
CA ALA A 55 17.60 -21.74 -15.58
C ALA A 55 18.13 -21.54 -17.01
N GLY A 56 17.83 -20.39 -17.65
CA GLY A 56 18.24 -20.10 -19.04
C GLY A 56 17.45 -20.88 -20.10
N SER A 57 16.29 -21.43 -19.74
CA SER A 57 15.42 -22.21 -20.63
C SER A 57 14.11 -21.47 -20.94
N ALA A 58 13.52 -21.76 -22.09
CA ALA A 58 12.18 -21.26 -22.41
C ALA A 58 11.13 -22.01 -21.56
N PRO A 59 10.08 -21.35 -21.05
CA PRO A 59 8.98 -22.03 -20.39
C PRO A 59 8.29 -23.03 -21.31
N ALA A 60 7.87 -24.17 -20.77
CA ALA A 60 7.14 -25.20 -21.52
C ALA A 60 5.80 -24.67 -22.08
N GLU A 61 5.37 -25.22 -23.22
CA GLU A 61 4.11 -24.84 -23.87
C GLU A 61 2.89 -25.11 -22.97
N ASP A 62 2.95 -26.15 -22.13
CA ASP A 62 1.89 -26.46 -21.15
C ASP A 62 1.74 -25.33 -20.12
N THR A 63 2.84 -24.73 -19.68
CA THR A 63 2.84 -23.58 -18.77
C THR A 63 2.20 -22.36 -19.44
N ARG A 64 2.52 -22.10 -20.73
CA ARG A 64 1.90 -21.02 -21.51
C ARG A 64 0.39 -21.23 -21.62
N ARG A 65 -0.04 -22.43 -22.03
CA ARG A 65 -1.47 -22.77 -22.16
C ARG A 65 -2.21 -22.65 -20.84
N GLY A 66 -1.62 -23.18 -19.75
CA GLY A 66 -2.17 -23.07 -18.41
C GLY A 66 -2.32 -21.63 -17.93
N PHE A 67 -1.33 -20.76 -18.21
CA PHE A 67 -1.42 -19.33 -17.92
C PHE A 67 -2.60 -18.67 -18.65
N ILE A 68 -2.71 -18.89 -19.96
CA ILE A 68 -3.74 -18.28 -20.80
C ILE A 68 -5.14 -18.70 -20.34
N ASP A 69 -5.34 -20.00 -20.10
CA ASP A 69 -6.61 -20.53 -19.62
C ASP A 69 -6.98 -20.01 -18.22
N ALA A 70 -6.03 -20.02 -17.28
CA ALA A 70 -6.25 -19.49 -15.94
C ALA A 70 -6.57 -17.99 -15.96
N LEU A 71 -5.88 -17.20 -16.78
CA LEU A 71 -6.17 -15.76 -16.93
C LEU A 71 -7.56 -15.51 -17.53
N SER A 72 -7.97 -16.30 -18.53
CA SER A 72 -9.33 -16.22 -19.08
C SER A 72 -10.37 -16.51 -18.01
N ARG A 73 -10.25 -17.62 -17.27
CA ARG A 73 -11.16 -17.97 -16.17
C ARG A 73 -11.19 -16.91 -15.07
N LEU A 74 -10.04 -16.31 -14.76
CA LEU A 74 -9.91 -15.22 -13.80
C LEU A 74 -10.70 -13.98 -14.25
N ILE A 75 -10.58 -13.59 -15.53
CA ILE A 75 -11.32 -12.46 -16.11
C ILE A 75 -12.83 -12.72 -16.06
N HIS A 76 -13.28 -13.92 -16.42
CA HIS A 76 -14.69 -14.30 -16.32
C HIS A 76 -15.23 -14.20 -14.89
N GLY A 77 -14.48 -14.72 -13.92
CA GLY A 77 -14.85 -14.61 -12.50
C GLY A 77 -14.91 -13.16 -12.03
N ALA A 78 -13.91 -12.34 -12.40
CA ALA A 78 -13.86 -10.93 -12.03
C ALA A 78 -15.02 -10.13 -12.65
N LEU A 79 -15.40 -10.40 -13.90
CA LEU A 79 -16.56 -9.75 -14.53
C LEU A 79 -17.88 -10.05 -13.79
N ARG A 80 -18.00 -11.18 -13.08
CA ARG A 80 -19.21 -11.54 -12.33
C ARG A 80 -19.23 -10.99 -10.90
N GLY A 81 -18.07 -10.86 -10.27
CA GLY A 81 -17.99 -10.63 -8.82
C GLY A 81 -17.12 -9.47 -8.34
N ASP A 82 -16.36 -8.81 -9.21
CA ASP A 82 -15.40 -7.76 -8.82
C ASP A 82 -15.83 -6.38 -9.38
N PRO A 83 -16.47 -5.52 -8.55
CA PRO A 83 -16.88 -4.18 -8.97
C PRO A 83 -15.73 -3.28 -9.43
N ALA A 84 -14.51 -3.49 -8.92
CA ALA A 84 -13.34 -2.72 -9.31
C ALA A 84 -12.94 -3.05 -10.75
N PHE A 85 -12.87 -4.34 -11.05
CA PHE A 85 -12.58 -4.77 -12.42
C PHE A 85 -13.70 -4.36 -13.39
N GLN A 86 -14.97 -4.51 -13.01
CA GLN A 86 -16.10 -4.05 -13.82
C GLN A 86 -16.01 -2.54 -14.14
N ALA A 87 -15.64 -1.70 -13.16
CA ALA A 87 -15.46 -0.26 -13.36
C ALA A 87 -14.30 0.04 -14.32
N MET A 88 -13.20 -0.72 -14.25
CA MET A 88 -12.07 -0.59 -15.17
C MET A 88 -12.45 -0.95 -16.60
N VAL A 89 -13.17 -2.05 -16.81
CA VAL A 89 -13.65 -2.46 -18.14
C VAL A 89 -14.61 -1.41 -18.70
N LEU A 90 -15.50 -0.85 -17.87
CA LEU A 90 -16.41 0.22 -18.29
C LEU A 90 -15.66 1.50 -18.70
N ARG A 91 -14.64 1.90 -17.93
CA ARG A 91 -13.75 3.02 -18.25
C ARG A 91 -12.94 2.78 -19.52
N HIS A 92 -12.53 1.54 -19.76
CA HIS A 92 -11.83 1.15 -20.99
C HIS A 92 -12.73 1.32 -22.21
N ARG A 93 -13.97 0.82 -22.12
CA ARG A 93 -14.93 0.80 -23.23
C ARG A 93 -15.56 2.15 -23.57
N SER A 94 -15.78 3.03 -22.58
CA SER A 94 -16.50 4.29 -22.79
C SER A 94 -15.57 5.50 -22.73
N PRO A 95 -15.48 6.30 -23.81
CA PRO A 95 -14.77 7.58 -23.80
C PRO A 95 -15.30 8.54 -22.72
N GLN A 96 -16.61 8.60 -22.51
CA GLN A 96 -17.27 9.46 -21.52
C GLN A 96 -16.85 9.08 -20.10
N VAL A 97 -16.87 7.77 -19.77
CA VAL A 97 -16.43 7.29 -18.46
C VAL A 97 -14.93 7.52 -18.27
N ARG A 98 -14.13 7.38 -19.33
CA ARG A 98 -12.68 7.66 -19.29
C ARG A 98 -12.39 9.13 -19.00
N GLU A 99 -13.11 10.03 -19.67
CA GLU A 99 -13.03 11.47 -19.46
C GLU A 99 -13.47 11.83 -18.03
N TYR A 100 -14.63 11.35 -17.59
CA TYR A 100 -15.13 11.55 -16.23
C TYR A 100 -14.11 11.09 -15.18
N ALA A 101 -13.57 9.87 -15.33
CA ALA A 101 -12.57 9.35 -14.41
C ALA A 101 -11.31 10.22 -14.36
N SER A 102 -10.84 10.72 -15.51
CA SER A 102 -9.67 11.61 -15.60
C SER A 102 -9.91 12.95 -14.90
N LEU A 103 -11.08 13.57 -15.13
CA LEU A 103 -11.48 14.83 -14.50
C LEU A 103 -11.69 14.66 -12.99
N SER A 104 -12.34 13.58 -12.57
CA SER A 104 -12.63 13.30 -11.14
C SER A 104 -11.36 13.18 -10.29
N ALA A 105 -10.27 12.63 -10.85
CA ALA A 105 -8.99 12.53 -10.17
C ALA A 105 -8.36 13.89 -9.83
N HIS A 106 -8.72 14.94 -10.58
CA HIS A 106 -8.21 16.31 -10.42
C HIS A 106 -9.24 17.27 -9.81
N ALA A 107 -10.43 16.79 -9.45
CA ALA A 107 -11.53 17.64 -8.99
C ALA A 107 -11.22 18.37 -7.67
N SER A 108 -10.49 17.74 -6.73
CA SER A 108 -10.20 18.35 -5.42
C SER A 108 -9.29 19.59 -5.51
N PRO A 109 -8.16 19.57 -6.23
CA PRO A 109 -7.41 20.78 -6.55
C PRO A 109 -8.25 21.85 -7.27
N ASP A 110 -9.02 21.47 -8.29
CA ASP A 110 -9.84 22.39 -9.07
C ASP A 110 -10.91 23.08 -8.18
N HIS A 111 -11.58 22.32 -7.32
CA HIS A 111 -12.52 22.82 -6.31
C HIS A 111 -11.88 23.93 -5.46
N ARG A 112 -10.66 23.71 -4.96
CA ARG A 112 -9.96 24.68 -4.11
C ARG A 112 -9.55 25.92 -4.88
N SER A 113 -9.09 25.76 -6.13
CA SER A 113 -8.72 26.88 -7.00
C SER A 113 -9.93 27.79 -7.25
N VAL A 114 -11.04 27.23 -7.73
CA VAL A 114 -12.26 27.98 -8.03
C VAL A 114 -12.84 28.63 -6.78
N ARG A 115 -12.88 27.92 -5.64
CA ARG A 115 -13.35 28.51 -4.37
C ARG A 115 -12.48 29.69 -3.94
N THR A 116 -11.16 29.57 -4.05
CA THR A 116 -10.24 30.68 -3.72
C THR A 116 -10.47 31.90 -4.63
N ALA A 117 -10.69 31.67 -5.92
CA ALA A 117 -11.00 32.73 -6.87
C ALA A 117 -12.34 33.41 -6.54
N VAL A 118 -13.38 32.64 -6.20
CA VAL A 118 -14.67 33.19 -5.76
C VAL A 118 -14.55 33.95 -4.44
N ASP A 119 -13.81 33.44 -3.46
CA ASP A 119 -13.57 34.14 -2.20
C ASP A 119 -12.87 35.47 -2.43
N ALA A 120 -11.89 35.53 -3.35
CA ALA A 120 -11.25 36.80 -3.69
C ALA A 120 -12.25 37.87 -4.16
N LEU A 121 -13.33 37.47 -4.86
CA LEU A 121 -14.36 38.35 -5.41
C LEU A 121 -15.52 38.62 -4.45
N ALA A 122 -16.00 37.58 -3.75
CA ALA A 122 -17.31 37.53 -3.12
C ALA A 122 -17.28 37.11 -1.63
N HIS A 123 -16.11 37.14 -0.98
CA HIS A 123 -15.98 36.72 0.42
C HIS A 123 -17.01 37.41 1.34
N PRO A 124 -17.67 36.69 2.27
CA PRO A 124 -18.71 37.24 3.15
C PRO A 124 -18.24 38.46 3.96
N GLY A 125 -16.97 38.49 4.36
CA GLY A 125 -16.37 39.63 5.09
C GLY A 125 -16.33 40.92 4.26
N LYS A 126 -15.97 40.84 2.97
CA LYS A 126 -15.94 42.00 2.06
C LYS A 126 -17.35 42.54 1.80
N ARG A 127 -18.32 41.63 1.71
CA ARG A 127 -19.73 41.96 1.48
C ARG A 127 -20.43 42.65 2.65
N ARG A 128 -19.97 42.44 3.90
CA ARG A 128 -20.58 43.09 5.08
C ARG A 128 -20.44 44.62 5.06
N GLY A 129 -19.39 45.14 4.43
CA GLY A 129 -19.17 46.58 4.26
C GLY A 129 -19.88 47.18 3.04
N MET A 130 -20.56 46.38 2.21
CA MET A 130 -21.25 46.85 1.02
C MET A 130 -22.70 47.25 1.32
N PRO A 131 -23.22 48.34 0.72
CA PRO A 131 -24.63 48.71 0.83
C PRO A 131 -25.53 47.58 0.31
N ALA A 132 -26.73 47.46 0.89
CA ALA A 132 -27.74 46.53 0.40
C ALA A 132 -28.13 46.89 -1.04
N GLY A 133 -28.21 45.89 -1.92
CA GLY A 133 -28.58 46.12 -3.31
C GLY A 133 -28.22 44.95 -4.24
N PRO A 134 -28.61 45.03 -5.52
CA PRO A 134 -28.56 43.90 -6.47
C PRO A 134 -27.17 43.28 -6.64
N LEU A 135 -26.12 44.10 -6.56
CA LEU A 135 -24.73 43.62 -6.67
C LEU A 135 -24.31 42.76 -5.46
N ARG A 136 -24.68 43.17 -4.25
CA ARG A 136 -24.36 42.42 -3.01
C ARG A 136 -25.06 41.07 -2.99
N ASP A 137 -26.29 40.99 -3.52
CA ASP A 137 -27.08 39.77 -3.62
C ASP A 137 -26.54 38.82 -4.69
N ALA A 138 -26.15 39.34 -5.85
CA ALA A 138 -25.53 38.53 -6.90
C ALA A 138 -24.17 37.96 -6.48
N LEU A 139 -23.33 38.73 -5.76
CA LEU A 139 -22.10 38.19 -5.14
C LEU A 139 -22.43 37.13 -4.06
N ALA A 140 -23.58 37.24 -3.38
CA ALA A 140 -24.04 36.21 -2.46
C ALA A 140 -24.36 34.89 -3.17
N GLN A 141 -25.08 34.99 -4.28
CA GLN A 141 -25.46 33.84 -5.11
C GLN A 141 -24.23 33.16 -5.70
N LEU A 142 -23.26 33.93 -6.19
CA LEU A 142 -21.99 33.39 -6.70
C LEU A 142 -21.22 32.60 -5.63
N HIS A 143 -21.10 33.16 -4.42
CA HIS A 143 -20.45 32.47 -3.29
C HIS A 143 -21.25 31.25 -2.83
N ALA A 144 -22.58 31.31 -2.82
CA ALA A 144 -23.43 30.18 -2.47
C ALA A 144 -23.30 29.03 -3.48
N ALA A 145 -23.28 29.32 -4.78
CA ALA A 145 -23.07 28.33 -5.84
C ALA A 145 -21.69 27.64 -5.70
N ALA A 146 -20.63 28.41 -5.42
CA ALA A 146 -19.30 27.87 -5.16
C ALA A 146 -19.24 26.97 -3.91
N ALA A 147 -19.96 27.34 -2.86
CA ALA A 147 -20.03 26.58 -1.62
C ALA A 147 -20.84 25.29 -1.79
N ALA A 148 -21.91 25.31 -2.58
CA ALA A 148 -22.73 24.16 -2.92
C ALA A 148 -22.05 23.22 -3.94
N GLY A 149 -21.00 23.68 -4.62
CA GLY A 149 -20.37 22.93 -5.71
C GLY A 149 -21.19 22.89 -7.00
N ASP A 150 -22.12 23.83 -7.19
CA ASP A 150 -22.91 23.96 -8.42
C ASP A 150 -22.14 24.85 -9.41
N TRP A 151 -21.30 24.22 -10.21
CA TRP A 151 -20.37 24.90 -11.12
C TRP A 151 -21.07 25.52 -12.32
N SER A 152 -22.19 24.94 -12.73
CA SER A 152 -23.00 25.46 -13.81
C SER A 152 -23.74 26.72 -13.38
N ALA A 153 -24.35 26.73 -12.19
CA ALA A 153 -24.97 27.93 -11.63
C ALA A 153 -23.92 29.03 -11.36
N LEU A 154 -22.74 28.68 -10.85
CA LEU A 154 -21.66 29.64 -10.64
C LEU A 154 -21.24 30.33 -11.93
N ALA A 155 -20.99 29.57 -13.00
CA ALA A 155 -20.60 30.15 -14.28
C ALA A 155 -21.72 31.00 -14.90
N HIS A 156 -22.98 30.57 -14.75
CA HIS A 156 -24.13 31.36 -15.20
C HIS A 156 -24.22 32.70 -14.45
N GLU A 157 -24.11 32.69 -13.13
CA GLU A 157 -24.15 33.91 -12.31
C GLU A 157 -22.96 34.84 -12.58
N ALA A 158 -21.76 34.28 -12.76
CA ALA A 158 -20.57 35.06 -13.12
C ALA A 158 -20.73 35.75 -14.49
N ALA A 159 -21.24 35.04 -15.50
CA ALA A 159 -21.48 35.59 -16.83
C ALA A 159 -22.58 36.66 -16.81
N ARG A 160 -23.67 36.42 -16.07
CA ARG A 160 -24.77 37.38 -15.90
C ARG A 160 -24.30 38.67 -15.22
N LEU A 161 -23.49 38.54 -14.16
CA LEU A 161 -22.87 39.67 -13.47
C LEU A 161 -21.95 40.47 -14.39
N LEU A 162 -21.08 39.79 -15.13
CA LEU A 162 -20.17 40.42 -16.08
C LEU A 162 -20.93 41.19 -17.16
N ALA A 163 -21.97 40.59 -17.76
CA ALA A 163 -22.80 41.24 -18.77
C ALA A 163 -23.57 42.46 -18.24
N THR A 164 -23.92 42.48 -16.95
CA THR A 164 -24.61 43.61 -16.31
C THR A 164 -23.64 44.76 -15.99
N LEU A 165 -22.37 44.44 -15.73
CA LEU A 165 -21.34 45.41 -15.33
C LEU A 165 -20.56 45.97 -16.53
N ALA A 166 -20.35 45.19 -17.58
CA ALA A 166 -19.57 45.58 -18.76
C ALA A 166 -20.07 46.86 -19.48
N PRO A 167 -21.39 47.13 -19.62
CA PRO A 167 -21.89 48.36 -20.25
C PRO A 167 -21.76 49.63 -19.39
N ARG A 168 -21.33 49.49 -18.12
CA ARG A 168 -21.26 50.58 -17.13
C ARG A 168 -19.82 50.97 -16.74
N ASP A 169 -18.83 50.23 -17.25
CA ASP A 169 -17.41 50.51 -17.00
C ASP A 169 -16.93 51.61 -17.97
N ASP A 170 -17.03 52.89 -17.58
CA ASP A 170 -16.32 54.02 -18.22
C ASP A 170 -14.80 54.01 -17.92
N ALA A 171 -14.29 52.90 -17.39
CA ALA A 171 -13.00 52.80 -16.69
C ALA A 171 -11.84 52.39 -17.60
N GLY A 172 -11.51 53.21 -18.61
CA GLY A 172 -10.23 53.14 -19.35
C GLY A 172 -9.83 51.75 -19.91
N PRO A 173 -8.57 51.56 -20.34
CA PRO A 173 -8.12 50.33 -21.01
C PRO A 173 -8.01 49.10 -20.09
N ASN A 174 -8.27 49.23 -18.78
CA ASN A 174 -8.04 48.17 -17.80
C ASN A 174 -9.28 47.68 -17.04
N GLY A 175 -10.50 48.20 -17.27
CA GLY A 175 -11.75 47.71 -16.65
C GLY A 175 -11.79 47.74 -15.11
N SER A 176 -12.95 47.45 -14.51
CA SER A 176 -13.07 47.29 -13.06
C SER A 176 -12.34 46.02 -12.55
N PRO A 177 -11.67 46.05 -11.37
CA PRO A 177 -11.08 44.85 -10.77
C PRO A 177 -12.06 43.67 -10.62
N LEU A 178 -13.35 43.98 -10.47
CA LEU A 178 -14.41 42.97 -10.38
C LEU A 178 -14.74 42.36 -11.76
N THR A 179 -14.86 43.16 -12.81
CA THR A 179 -15.12 42.66 -14.18
C THR A 179 -13.95 41.80 -14.68
N ASN A 180 -12.71 42.24 -14.46
CA ASN A 180 -11.50 41.44 -14.72
C ASN A 180 -11.43 40.16 -13.88
N GLY A 181 -11.92 40.21 -12.64
CA GLY A 181 -12.00 39.05 -11.76
C GLY A 181 -12.98 38.00 -12.24
N LEU A 182 -14.17 38.44 -12.66
CA LEU A 182 -15.22 37.58 -13.24
C LEU A 182 -14.80 36.98 -14.59
N GLN A 183 -14.17 37.77 -15.45
CA GLN A 183 -13.63 37.28 -16.72
C GLN A 183 -12.57 36.19 -16.48
N ARG A 184 -11.60 36.43 -15.58
CA ARG A 184 -10.60 35.43 -15.20
C ARG A 184 -11.20 34.16 -14.61
N LEU A 185 -12.28 34.28 -13.82
CA LEU A 185 -12.99 33.12 -13.28
C LEU A 185 -13.68 32.30 -14.37
N LEU A 186 -14.30 32.96 -15.36
CA LEU A 186 -14.96 32.29 -16.49
C LEU A 186 -13.95 31.64 -17.45
N ASP A 187 -12.79 32.25 -17.62
CA ASP A 187 -11.70 31.75 -18.46
C ASP A 187 -10.83 30.70 -17.73
N ASP A 188 -11.05 30.45 -16.44
CA ASP A 188 -10.26 29.49 -15.66
C ASP A 188 -10.54 28.04 -16.14
N PRO A 189 -9.51 27.32 -16.63
CA PRO A 189 -9.65 25.92 -17.04
C PRO A 189 -10.17 24.99 -15.94
N ALA A 190 -9.95 25.31 -14.65
CA ALA A 190 -10.48 24.55 -13.52
C ALA A 190 -12.01 24.60 -13.48
N LEU A 191 -12.61 25.78 -13.70
CA LEU A 191 -14.07 25.91 -13.75
C LEU A 191 -14.65 25.17 -14.95
N ALA A 192 -14.01 25.25 -16.11
CA ALA A 192 -14.43 24.51 -17.31
C ALA A 192 -14.42 22.99 -17.08
N ARG A 193 -13.35 22.46 -16.47
CA ARG A 193 -13.23 21.03 -16.12
C ARG A 193 -14.30 20.58 -15.12
N LEU A 194 -14.57 21.38 -14.10
CA LEU A 194 -15.60 21.07 -13.10
C LEU A 194 -17.02 21.05 -13.69
N ARG A 195 -17.33 21.99 -14.60
CA ARG A 195 -18.61 21.97 -15.34
C ARG A 195 -18.74 20.75 -16.25
N GLN A 196 -17.65 20.38 -16.93
CA GLN A 196 -17.62 19.18 -17.77
C GLN A 196 -17.84 17.91 -16.93
N LEU A 197 -17.23 17.85 -15.74
CA LEU A 197 -17.44 16.77 -14.78
C LEU A 197 -18.93 16.63 -14.39
N ASP A 198 -19.60 17.74 -14.06
CA ASP A 198 -21.03 17.75 -13.73
C ASP A 198 -21.91 17.29 -14.90
N GLY A 199 -21.61 17.77 -16.12
CA GLY A 199 -22.32 17.35 -17.33
C GLY A 199 -22.23 15.84 -17.55
N LEU A 200 -21.03 15.28 -17.41
CA LEU A 200 -20.78 13.84 -17.54
C LEU A 200 -21.44 13.02 -16.41
N ALA A 201 -21.66 13.59 -15.22
CA ALA A 201 -22.26 12.86 -14.10
C ALA A 201 -23.70 12.39 -14.37
N SER A 202 -24.39 13.02 -15.33
CA SER A 202 -25.74 12.63 -15.76
C SER A 202 -25.75 11.45 -16.75
N ASP A 203 -24.61 11.09 -17.35
CA ASP A 203 -24.52 9.99 -18.31
C ASP A 203 -24.79 8.63 -17.62
N PRO A 204 -25.66 7.76 -18.17
CA PRO A 204 -26.00 6.48 -17.54
C PRO A 204 -24.80 5.55 -17.30
N LEU A 205 -23.80 5.55 -18.18
CA LEU A 205 -22.58 4.76 -18.03
C LEU A 205 -21.70 5.34 -16.92
N VAL A 206 -21.64 6.67 -16.79
CA VAL A 206 -20.93 7.34 -15.69
C VAL A 206 -21.62 7.06 -14.35
N GLN A 207 -22.95 7.07 -14.29
CA GLN A 207 -23.70 6.69 -13.08
C GLN A 207 -23.42 5.24 -12.69
N ARG A 208 -23.44 4.31 -13.67
CA ARG A 208 -23.07 2.91 -13.43
C ARG A 208 -21.64 2.79 -12.92
N TYR A 209 -20.70 3.52 -13.51
CA TYR A 209 -19.31 3.57 -13.04
C TYR A 209 -19.21 4.05 -11.58
N GLN A 210 -19.91 5.13 -11.23
CA GLN A 210 -19.95 5.65 -9.85
C GLN A 210 -20.57 4.62 -8.88
N MET A 211 -21.63 3.91 -9.29
CA MET A 211 -22.23 2.83 -8.49
C MET A 211 -21.26 1.67 -8.24
N LEU A 212 -20.49 1.28 -9.26
CA LEU A 212 -19.47 0.23 -9.13
C LEU A 212 -18.36 0.66 -8.16
N TRP A 213 -17.89 1.91 -8.27
CA TRP A 213 -16.93 2.48 -7.32
C TRP A 213 -17.49 2.59 -5.90
N ALA A 214 -18.77 2.93 -5.75
CA ALA A 214 -19.42 3.00 -4.45
C ALA A 214 -19.49 1.65 -3.73
N ARG A 215 -19.40 0.53 -4.46
CA ARG A 215 -19.37 -0.83 -3.92
C ARG A 215 -17.96 -1.29 -3.51
N GLN A 216 -16.91 -0.55 -3.85
CA GLN A 216 -15.53 -0.88 -3.50
C GLN A 216 -15.21 -0.44 -2.07
N GLY A 217 -15.77 -1.17 -1.11
CA GLY A 217 -15.57 -0.93 0.32
C GLY A 217 -16.27 0.33 0.84
N PRO A 218 -16.26 0.55 2.16
CA PRO A 218 -16.91 1.70 2.75
C PRO A 218 -16.18 2.98 2.33
N ARG A 219 -16.96 3.98 1.90
CA ARG A 219 -16.41 5.26 1.46
C ARG A 219 -15.59 5.91 2.60
N PRO A 220 -14.41 6.48 2.33
CA PRO A 220 -13.66 7.24 3.32
C PRO A 220 -14.55 8.30 3.99
N GLY A 221 -14.50 8.38 5.31
CA GLY A 221 -15.35 9.30 6.10
C GLY A 221 -16.73 8.76 6.48
N THR A 222 -17.09 7.53 6.09
CA THR A 222 -18.31 6.87 6.59
C THR A 222 -18.10 6.22 7.96
N ALA A 223 -19.19 6.06 8.72
CA ALA A 223 -19.16 5.36 10.01
C ALA A 223 -18.66 3.90 9.88
N GLU A 224 -18.99 3.23 8.77
CA GLU A 224 -18.52 1.88 8.49
C GLU A 224 -17.00 1.83 8.23
N ALA A 225 -16.46 2.77 7.43
CA ALA A 225 -15.01 2.88 7.22
C ALA A 225 -14.27 3.18 8.54
N ALA A 226 -14.85 4.04 9.38
CA ALA A 226 -14.31 4.34 10.70
C ALA A 226 -14.34 3.12 11.63
N ALA A 227 -15.43 2.34 11.64
CA ALA A 227 -15.56 1.13 12.44
C ALA A 227 -14.59 0.03 11.99
N GLN A 228 -14.46 -0.22 10.68
CA GLN A 228 -13.49 -1.17 10.13
C GLN A 228 -12.04 -0.74 10.40
N GLY A 229 -11.75 0.56 10.27
CA GLY A 229 -10.45 1.12 10.62
C GLY A 229 -10.12 0.96 12.11
N LEU A 230 -11.09 1.22 12.99
CA LEU A 230 -10.92 1.05 14.43
C LEU A 230 -10.71 -0.43 14.82
N ALA A 231 -11.46 -1.35 14.22
CA ALA A 231 -11.31 -2.78 14.46
C ALA A 231 -9.94 -3.29 13.99
N SER A 232 -9.50 -2.89 12.79
CA SER A 232 -8.17 -3.23 12.27
C SER A 232 -7.06 -2.68 13.16
N ARG A 233 -7.19 -1.42 13.62
CA ARG A 233 -6.23 -0.81 14.55
C ARG A 233 -6.17 -1.54 15.89
N ARG A 234 -7.31 -1.91 16.46
CA ARG A 234 -7.36 -2.68 17.72
C ARG A 234 -6.66 -4.02 17.59
N ARG A 235 -6.86 -4.74 16.47
CA ARG A 235 -6.13 -5.99 16.21
C ARG A 235 -4.64 -5.76 16.06
N GLY A 236 -4.22 -4.72 15.34
CA GLY A 236 -2.79 -4.35 15.23
C GLY A 236 -2.14 -4.15 16.60
N ILE A 237 -2.73 -3.31 17.43
CA ILE A 237 -2.24 -3.03 18.80
C ILE A 237 -2.17 -4.31 19.65
N ALA A 238 -3.17 -5.19 19.55
CA ALA A 238 -3.19 -6.45 20.29
C ALA A 238 -2.02 -7.37 19.89
N VAL A 239 -1.71 -7.48 18.60
CA VAL A 239 -0.59 -8.29 18.11
C VAL A 239 0.75 -7.66 18.46
N GLU A 240 0.90 -6.33 18.39
CA GLU A 240 2.10 -5.62 18.85
C GLU A 240 2.36 -5.86 20.33
N THR A 241 1.31 -5.76 21.17
CA THR A 241 1.41 -6.04 22.62
C THR A 241 1.77 -7.49 22.89
N LEU A 242 1.21 -8.43 22.13
CA LEU A 242 1.54 -9.85 22.25
C LEU A 242 2.98 -10.13 21.83
N ALA A 243 3.46 -9.49 20.75
CA ALA A 243 4.84 -9.57 20.31
C ALA A 243 5.79 -9.03 21.39
N GLU A 244 5.51 -7.86 21.97
CA GLU A 244 6.30 -7.26 23.05
C GLU A 244 6.44 -8.24 24.23
N ARG A 245 5.32 -8.79 24.71
CA ARG A 245 5.31 -9.72 25.85
C ARG A 245 6.06 -11.01 25.57
N THR A 246 5.91 -11.56 24.35
CA THR A 246 6.59 -12.80 23.96
C THR A 246 8.10 -12.58 23.83
N ILE A 247 8.52 -11.46 23.25
CA ILE A 247 9.94 -11.12 23.11
C ILE A 247 10.56 -10.74 24.47
N ALA A 248 9.79 -10.14 25.38
CA ALA A 248 10.22 -9.92 26.77
C ALA A 248 10.47 -11.25 27.50
N ALA A 249 9.59 -12.24 27.36
CA ALA A 249 9.80 -13.57 27.92
C ALA A 249 11.05 -14.26 27.34
N LEU A 250 11.32 -14.08 26.04
CA LEU A 250 12.56 -14.54 25.41
C LEU A 250 13.79 -13.83 26.01
N ALA A 251 13.74 -12.51 26.18
CA ALA A 251 14.82 -11.73 26.77
C ALA A 251 15.16 -12.21 28.19
N ASP A 252 14.15 -12.43 29.03
CA ASP A 252 14.31 -12.93 30.40
C ASP A 252 14.97 -14.31 30.43
N ARG A 253 14.55 -15.22 29.53
CA ARG A 253 15.14 -16.56 29.42
C ARG A 253 16.59 -16.54 28.94
N LEU A 254 16.92 -15.67 27.98
CA LEU A 254 18.28 -15.50 27.51
C LEU A 254 19.16 -14.91 28.63
N ALA A 255 18.71 -13.86 29.30
CA ALA A 255 19.42 -13.24 30.42
C ALA A 255 19.70 -14.25 31.55
N ALA A 256 18.71 -15.05 31.94
CA ALA A 256 18.86 -16.08 32.97
C ALA A 256 19.86 -17.18 32.60
N THR A 257 20.01 -17.49 31.30
CA THR A 257 20.88 -18.57 30.83
C THR A 257 22.31 -18.11 30.54
N THR A 258 22.48 -16.88 30.04
CA THR A 258 23.79 -16.38 29.57
C THR A 258 24.44 -15.39 30.52
N GLY A 259 23.66 -14.80 31.44
CA GLY A 259 24.11 -13.73 32.33
C GLY A 259 24.27 -12.36 31.64
N ASP A 260 23.90 -12.25 30.36
CA ASP A 260 23.97 -10.97 29.62
C ASP A 260 22.75 -10.07 29.93
N GLY A 261 22.95 -8.76 29.79
CA GLY A 261 21.86 -7.78 29.83
C GLY A 261 21.07 -7.75 28.53
N PHE A 262 19.76 -7.95 28.59
CA PHE A 262 18.84 -7.83 27.46
C PHE A 262 17.80 -6.73 27.70
N ARG A 263 17.34 -6.10 26.61
CA ARG A 263 16.28 -5.10 26.64
C ARG A 263 15.35 -5.26 25.45
N VAL A 264 14.05 -5.14 25.70
CA VAL A 264 13.03 -5.03 24.64
C VAL A 264 12.67 -3.56 24.45
N VAL A 265 12.57 -3.14 23.19
CA VAL A 265 12.22 -1.78 22.78
C VAL A 265 11.07 -1.84 21.80
N THR A 266 10.09 -0.94 21.92
CA THR A 266 8.92 -0.89 21.02
C THR A 266 8.83 0.41 20.25
N SER A 267 8.32 0.37 19.02
CA SER A 267 8.22 1.53 18.11
C SER A 267 9.57 2.24 17.95
N MET A 268 10.61 1.46 17.64
CA MET A 268 11.97 1.98 17.47
C MET A 268 12.10 2.71 16.13
N ARG A 269 12.40 4.01 16.16
CA ARG A 269 12.45 4.89 14.98
C ARG A 269 13.89 5.23 14.60
N VAL A 270 14.19 5.12 13.30
CA VAL A 270 15.50 5.46 12.73
C VAL A 270 15.73 6.98 12.81
N PRO A 271 16.86 7.45 13.37
CA PRO A 271 17.14 8.87 13.49
C PRO A 271 17.49 9.51 12.15
N ALA A 272 17.25 10.83 12.04
CA ALA A 272 17.61 11.61 10.85
C ALA A 272 19.13 11.70 10.61
N SER A 273 19.95 11.43 11.63
CA SER A 273 21.41 11.36 11.54
C SER A 273 21.92 10.08 10.87
N MET A 274 21.04 9.11 10.57
CA MET A 274 21.44 7.88 9.89
C MET A 274 21.91 8.18 8.46
N PRO A 275 23.12 7.74 8.06
CA PRO A 275 23.58 7.91 6.69
C PRO A 275 22.74 7.11 5.69
N GLY A 276 22.53 7.68 4.50
CA GLY A 276 21.82 7.03 3.40
C GLY A 276 20.43 7.62 3.11
N ASN A 277 19.77 7.07 2.09
CA ASN A 277 18.45 7.54 1.67
C ASN A 277 17.34 6.72 2.35
N ALA A 278 16.54 7.37 3.20
CA ALA A 278 15.39 6.76 3.87
C ALA A 278 14.13 6.66 2.99
N GLU A 279 14.14 7.18 1.75
CA GLU A 279 12.98 7.17 0.88
C GLU A 279 12.49 5.73 0.64
N ARG A 280 11.21 5.48 0.96
CA ARG A 280 10.54 4.18 0.83
C ARG A 280 11.16 3.04 1.67
N ALA A 281 12.12 3.35 2.54
CA ALA A 281 12.66 2.41 3.51
C ALA A 281 11.70 2.24 4.69
N LYS A 282 11.82 1.13 5.40
CA LYS A 282 11.21 0.98 6.72
C LYS A 282 12.07 1.73 7.73
N THR A 283 11.47 2.68 8.45
CA THR A 283 12.15 3.57 9.42
C THR A 283 11.60 3.42 10.84
N GLU A 284 10.73 2.44 11.05
CA GLU A 284 10.14 2.12 12.35
C GLU A 284 9.98 0.60 12.48
N TRP A 285 10.31 0.07 13.65
CA TRP A 285 10.20 -1.35 14.01
C TRP A 285 9.31 -1.52 15.23
N ASP A 286 8.38 -2.48 15.18
CA ASP A 286 7.36 -2.65 16.22
C ASP A 286 7.98 -3.10 17.54
N VAL A 287 8.83 -4.14 17.49
CA VAL A 287 9.52 -4.70 18.66
C VAL A 287 10.97 -5.05 18.29
N VAL A 288 11.92 -4.70 19.16
CA VAL A 288 13.35 -4.94 18.96
C VAL A 288 13.95 -5.56 20.22
N LEU A 289 14.65 -6.69 20.06
CA LEU A 289 15.45 -7.29 21.12
C LEU A 289 16.89 -6.77 21.01
N LEU A 290 17.36 -6.21 22.11
CA LEU A 290 18.69 -5.65 22.24
C LEU A 290 19.48 -6.41 23.30
N ARG A 291 20.80 -6.51 23.08
CA ARG A 291 21.76 -6.98 24.08
C ARG A 291 22.69 -5.85 24.46
N GLN A 292 22.97 -5.72 25.75
CA GLN A 292 23.88 -4.71 26.25
C GLN A 292 25.30 -5.03 25.77
N SER A 293 25.97 -4.06 25.15
CA SER A 293 27.37 -4.23 24.78
C SER A 293 28.25 -4.14 26.01
N GLN A 294 29.31 -4.94 26.06
CA GLN A 294 30.33 -4.86 27.10
C GLN A 294 31.19 -3.59 26.83
N GLY A 295 31.07 -2.59 27.70
CA GLY A 295 31.82 -1.33 27.63
C GLY A 295 31.74 -0.58 28.96
N GLU A 296 32.79 0.17 29.31
CA GLU A 296 32.91 0.93 30.57
C GLU A 296 32.18 2.29 30.55
N ASP A 297 31.49 2.62 29.46
CA ASP A 297 30.83 3.92 29.29
C ASP A 297 29.64 4.09 30.26
N ALA A 298 29.49 5.32 30.76
CA ALA A 298 28.41 5.68 31.69
C ALA A 298 27.00 5.53 31.09
N THR A 299 26.87 5.52 29.75
CA THR A 299 25.60 5.26 29.06
C THR A 299 25.67 3.89 28.38
N PRO A 300 24.76 2.95 28.70
CA PRO A 300 24.81 1.63 28.11
C PRO A 300 24.47 1.70 26.62
N ALA A 301 25.41 1.25 25.79
CA ALA A 301 25.21 1.04 24.36
C ALA A 301 24.68 -0.39 24.10
N TRP A 302 23.91 -0.55 23.02
CA TRP A 302 23.17 -1.77 22.74
C TRP A 302 23.45 -2.30 21.32
N ASP A 303 23.52 -3.63 21.21
CA ASP A 303 23.60 -4.35 19.95
C ASP A 303 22.22 -4.94 19.59
N VAL A 304 21.81 -4.81 18.33
CA VAL A 304 20.58 -5.38 17.79
C VAL A 304 20.71 -6.89 17.65
N CYS A 305 19.82 -7.63 18.31
CA CYS A 305 19.76 -9.09 18.22
C CYS A 305 18.61 -9.56 17.32
N LEU A 306 17.45 -8.91 17.42
CA LEU A 306 16.24 -9.30 16.69
C LEU A 306 15.37 -8.09 16.38
N LEU A 307 14.87 -8.01 15.15
CA LEU A 307 13.90 -7.04 14.66
C LEU A 307 12.59 -7.78 14.40
N VAL A 308 11.51 -7.34 15.03
CA VAL A 308 10.21 -8.00 14.96
C VAL A 308 9.17 -7.05 14.42
N GLU A 309 8.43 -7.54 13.44
CA GLU A 309 7.29 -6.85 12.83
C GLU A 309 6.00 -7.61 13.14
N ALA A 310 5.07 -6.96 13.84
CA ALA A 310 3.81 -7.53 14.26
C ALA A 310 2.74 -7.36 13.17
N LYS A 311 2.14 -8.47 12.72
CA LYS A 311 1.11 -8.46 11.68
C LYS A 311 -0.14 -9.20 12.15
N ALA A 312 -1.28 -8.49 12.20
CA ALA A 312 -2.60 -9.06 12.52
C ALA A 312 -3.22 -9.91 11.40
N SER A 313 -2.54 -10.03 10.26
CA SER A 313 -2.89 -10.93 9.18
C SER A 313 -1.63 -11.36 8.45
N THR A 314 -1.65 -12.59 7.97
CA THR A 314 -0.61 -13.18 7.14
C THR A 314 -0.36 -12.44 5.82
N ASP A 315 -1.42 -11.98 5.15
CA ASP A 315 -1.32 -11.27 3.86
C ASP A 315 -0.59 -9.92 3.95
N ALA A 316 -0.71 -9.22 5.09
CA ALA A 316 -0.11 -7.91 5.30
C ALA A 316 1.43 -7.93 5.32
N ALA A 317 2.04 -9.09 5.61
CA ALA A 317 3.48 -9.22 5.66
C ALA A 317 4.14 -9.11 4.27
N SER A 318 3.47 -9.62 3.23
CA SER A 318 3.98 -9.66 1.84
C SER A 318 4.33 -8.28 1.28
N THR A 319 3.52 -7.27 1.60
CA THR A 319 3.71 -5.91 1.11
C THR A 319 4.85 -5.16 1.80
N ASP A 320 5.28 -5.64 2.96
CA ASP A 320 6.24 -4.92 3.81
C ASP A 320 7.69 -5.30 3.52
N LEU A 321 7.95 -6.52 3.06
CA LEU A 321 9.32 -7.03 2.86
C LEU A 321 10.20 -6.14 1.99
N PRO A 322 9.75 -5.59 0.83
CA PRO A 322 10.60 -4.68 0.06
C PRO A 322 11.00 -3.41 0.82
N ARG A 323 10.13 -2.88 1.70
CA ARG A 323 10.44 -1.74 2.56
C ARG A 323 11.38 -2.15 3.69
N LEU A 324 11.14 -3.31 4.28
CA LEU A 324 11.98 -3.92 5.31
C LEU A 324 13.43 -4.08 4.80
N LEU A 325 13.63 -4.70 3.64
CA LEU A 325 14.96 -4.90 3.05
C LEU A 325 15.67 -3.57 2.76
N ARG A 326 14.94 -2.54 2.32
CA ARG A 326 15.49 -1.18 2.18
C ARG A 326 15.86 -0.57 3.54
N GLY A 327 15.04 -0.79 4.56
CA GLY A 327 15.32 -0.37 5.94
C GLY A 327 16.58 -1.02 6.51
N LEU A 328 16.75 -2.32 6.33
CA LEU A 328 17.97 -3.02 6.74
C LEU A 328 19.20 -2.49 6.00
N ARG A 329 19.10 -2.26 4.68
CA ARG A 329 20.19 -1.65 3.92
C ARG A 329 20.52 -0.25 4.42
N LEU A 330 19.52 0.57 4.76
CA LEU A 330 19.74 1.88 5.38
C LEU A 330 20.54 1.75 6.68
N LEU A 331 20.12 0.86 7.58
CA LEU A 331 20.83 0.61 8.84
C LEU A 331 22.26 0.09 8.62
N ALA A 332 22.48 -0.71 7.58
CA ALA A 332 23.79 -1.24 7.23
C ALA A 332 24.80 -0.17 6.78
N HIS A 333 24.36 1.06 6.47
CA HIS A 333 25.26 2.18 6.18
C HIS A 333 25.80 2.89 7.43
N ALA A 334 25.36 2.51 8.63
CA ALA A 334 25.81 3.10 9.88
C ALA A 334 27.34 3.07 10.01
N ASP A 335 27.92 4.16 10.52
CA ASP A 335 29.34 4.18 10.86
C ASP A 335 29.58 3.28 12.09
N ALA A 336 30.45 2.28 11.92
CA ALA A 336 30.76 1.29 12.94
C ALA A 336 31.26 1.89 14.27
N GLN A 337 31.87 3.08 14.23
CA GLN A 337 32.42 3.75 15.41
C GLN A 337 31.43 4.72 16.10
N THR A 338 30.25 4.91 15.51
CA THR A 338 29.25 5.85 16.02
C THR A 338 28.19 5.14 16.85
N VAL A 339 27.70 5.79 17.91
CA VAL A 339 26.52 5.37 18.68
C VAL A 339 25.35 6.27 18.32
N TYR A 340 24.26 5.68 17.84
CA TYR A 340 23.10 6.41 17.31
C TYR A 340 21.95 6.41 18.32
N PRO A 341 21.34 7.56 18.63
CA PRO A 341 20.15 7.64 19.47
C PRO A 341 18.90 7.35 18.62
N PHE A 342 18.22 6.25 18.91
CA PHE A 342 16.93 5.89 18.32
C PHE A 342 15.79 6.29 19.26
N ASP A 343 14.74 6.88 18.71
CA ASP A 343 13.53 7.16 19.49
C ASP A 343 12.70 5.88 19.67
N SER A 344 12.06 5.73 20.82
CA SER A 344 11.15 4.62 21.12
C SER A 344 10.05 5.03 22.10
N HIS A 345 9.05 4.17 22.32
CA HIS A 345 8.06 4.41 23.37
C HIS A 345 8.67 4.46 24.78
N GLN A 346 9.79 3.76 25.00
CA GLN A 346 10.51 3.74 26.28
C GLN A 346 11.57 4.86 26.39
N GLY A 347 11.53 5.86 25.51
CA GLY A 347 12.53 6.93 25.43
C GLY A 347 13.71 6.59 24.51
N PRO A 348 14.75 7.44 24.45
CA PRO A 348 15.87 7.23 23.55
C PRO A 348 16.70 5.99 23.91
N VAL A 349 17.11 5.23 22.90
CA VAL A 349 17.98 4.05 23.04
C VAL A 349 19.20 4.19 22.14
N HIS A 350 20.37 3.92 22.71
CA HIS A 350 21.67 4.16 22.06
C HIS A 350 22.18 2.87 21.42
N LEU A 351 22.14 2.79 20.09
CA LEU A 351 22.56 1.62 19.32
C LEU A 351 23.95 1.79 18.74
N ARG A 352 24.76 0.74 18.81
CA ARG A 352 26.10 0.73 18.22
C ARG A 352 26.00 0.61 16.71
N GLY A 353 26.66 1.53 16.01
CA GLY A 353 26.74 1.52 14.55
C GLY A 353 27.39 0.24 14.03
N ALA A 354 28.34 -0.37 14.76
CA ALA A 354 28.92 -1.67 14.40
C ALA A 354 27.87 -2.79 14.34
N SER A 355 26.88 -2.79 15.24
CA SER A 355 25.80 -3.77 15.23
C SER A 355 24.83 -3.51 14.08
N LEU A 356 24.53 -2.25 13.77
CA LEU A 356 23.68 -1.87 12.64
C LEU A 356 24.33 -2.20 11.29
N ALA A 357 25.63 -1.90 11.13
CA ALA A 357 26.43 -2.21 9.95
C ALA A 357 26.53 -3.72 9.66
N ALA A 358 26.36 -4.56 10.70
CA ALA A 358 26.38 -6.02 10.57
C ALA A 358 25.04 -6.61 10.08
N LEU A 359 23.97 -5.82 9.97
CA LEU A 359 22.69 -6.28 9.46
C LEU A 359 22.80 -6.59 7.95
N ALA A 360 22.50 -7.83 7.59
CA ALA A 360 22.56 -8.30 6.21
C ALA A 360 21.16 -8.64 5.66
N THR A 361 21.06 -8.72 4.33
CA THR A 361 19.78 -8.95 3.62
C THR A 361 19.73 -10.29 2.89
N ASP A 362 20.74 -11.14 3.03
CA ASP A 362 20.68 -12.52 2.57
C ASP A 362 19.72 -13.35 3.44
N GLU A 363 19.12 -14.38 2.84
CA GLU A 363 18.07 -15.18 3.48
C GLU A 363 18.50 -15.83 4.81
N PRO A 364 19.69 -16.47 4.92
CA PRO A 364 20.19 -16.98 6.20
C PRO A 364 20.29 -15.90 7.28
N SER A 365 20.83 -14.72 6.96
CA SER A 365 20.94 -13.62 7.93
C SER A 365 19.58 -13.10 8.37
N LEU A 366 18.62 -12.98 7.44
CA LEU A 366 17.25 -12.55 7.76
C LEU A 366 16.57 -13.49 8.74
N MET A 367 16.67 -14.81 8.53
CA MET A 367 16.06 -15.81 9.42
C MET A 367 16.57 -15.75 10.87
N ARG A 368 17.73 -15.12 11.10
CA ARG A 368 18.38 -14.98 12.41
C ARG A 368 18.10 -13.65 13.09
N THR A 369 17.74 -12.63 12.31
CA THR A 369 17.69 -11.24 12.77
C THR A 369 16.32 -10.59 12.58
N VAL A 370 15.42 -11.19 11.79
CA VAL A 370 14.11 -10.64 11.47
C VAL A 370 13.02 -11.68 11.71
N LEU A 371 11.92 -11.27 12.33
CA LEU A 371 10.69 -12.07 12.44
C LEU A 371 9.48 -11.25 12.02
N TYR A 372 8.58 -11.88 11.27
CA TYR A 372 7.20 -11.42 11.19
C TYR A 372 6.38 -12.18 12.23
N PHE A 373 5.93 -11.50 13.28
CA PHE A 373 5.16 -12.08 14.37
C PHE A 373 3.65 -11.99 14.07
N SER A 374 2.92 -13.07 14.26
CA SER A 374 1.46 -13.09 14.08
C SER A 374 0.76 -14.07 15.02
N ASP A 375 -0.46 -13.75 15.42
CA ASP A 375 -1.40 -14.64 16.12
C ASP A 375 -2.49 -15.21 15.19
N ALA A 376 -2.40 -14.91 13.89
CA ALA A 376 -3.38 -15.38 12.93
C ALA A 376 -3.25 -16.90 12.71
N PRO A 377 -4.34 -17.65 12.57
CA PRO A 377 -4.24 -19.07 12.23
C PRO A 377 -3.57 -19.25 10.86
N ALA A 378 -2.85 -20.36 10.68
CA ALA A 378 -2.32 -20.74 9.38
C ALA A 378 -3.49 -21.04 8.42
N GLU A 379 -3.40 -20.51 7.20
CA GLU A 379 -4.38 -20.77 6.15
C GLU A 379 -4.26 -22.22 5.66
N SER A 380 -5.38 -22.89 5.43
CA SER A 380 -5.39 -24.21 4.78
C SER A 380 -4.98 -24.13 3.31
N ALA A 381 -5.34 -23.02 2.65
CA ALA A 381 -5.10 -22.75 1.24
C ALA A 381 -4.53 -21.32 1.09
N PRO A 382 -3.19 -21.15 1.12
CA PRO A 382 -2.58 -19.83 1.09
C PRO A 382 -2.81 -19.12 -0.24
N ARG A 383 -3.16 -17.83 -0.20
CA ARG A 383 -3.33 -17.05 -1.44
C ARG A 383 -1.98 -16.81 -2.13
N LEU A 384 -1.73 -17.54 -3.21
CA LEU A 384 -0.47 -17.44 -3.96
C LEU A 384 -0.39 -16.22 -4.89
N LEU A 385 -1.52 -15.82 -5.49
CA LEU A 385 -1.60 -14.62 -6.33
C LEU A 385 -2.03 -13.41 -5.49
N GLY A 386 -1.09 -12.52 -5.22
CA GLY A 386 -1.37 -11.29 -4.45
C GLY A 386 -2.38 -10.39 -5.15
N ALA A 387 -3.14 -9.59 -4.38
CA ALA A 387 -4.17 -8.70 -4.92
C ALA A 387 -3.59 -7.68 -5.94
N ALA A 388 -2.38 -7.16 -5.67
CA ALA A 388 -1.69 -6.25 -6.59
C ALA A 388 -1.31 -6.94 -7.91
N SER A 389 -0.73 -8.14 -7.86
CA SER A 389 -0.39 -8.94 -9.06
C SER A 389 -1.63 -9.29 -9.86
N ARG A 390 -2.70 -9.73 -9.19
CA ARG A 390 -4.01 -9.99 -9.79
C ARG A 390 -4.54 -8.75 -10.51
N MET A 391 -4.55 -7.61 -9.83
CA MET A 391 -5.06 -6.36 -10.42
C MET A 391 -4.20 -5.90 -11.59
N GLN A 392 -2.86 -6.07 -11.52
CA GLN A 392 -1.97 -5.73 -12.63
C GLN A 392 -2.28 -6.58 -13.87
N LEU A 393 -2.48 -7.89 -13.71
CA LEU A 393 -2.86 -8.81 -14.79
C LEU A 393 -4.22 -8.47 -15.39
N LEU A 394 -5.22 -8.18 -14.55
CA LEU A 394 -6.55 -7.77 -14.98
C LEU A 394 -6.54 -6.40 -15.67
N SER A 395 -5.70 -5.46 -15.22
CA SER A 395 -5.58 -4.12 -15.78
C SER A 395 -4.82 -4.04 -17.10
N ALA A 396 -4.18 -5.15 -17.53
CA ALA A 396 -3.44 -5.15 -18.77
C ALA A 396 -4.37 -4.90 -19.96
N GLN A 397 -3.90 -4.11 -20.92
CA GLN A 397 -4.69 -3.74 -22.11
C GLN A 397 -5.34 -4.96 -22.80
N PRO A 398 -4.62 -6.06 -23.08
CA PRO A 398 -5.24 -7.22 -23.72
C PRO A 398 -6.29 -7.92 -22.84
N SER A 399 -6.13 -7.88 -21.51
CA SER A 399 -7.13 -8.41 -20.56
C SER A 399 -8.41 -7.59 -20.58
N LEU A 400 -8.29 -6.25 -20.66
CA LEU A 400 -9.44 -5.34 -20.77
C LEU A 400 -10.14 -5.47 -22.13
N ASP A 401 -9.38 -5.65 -23.21
CA ASP A 401 -9.93 -5.90 -24.55
C ASP A 401 -10.70 -7.24 -24.57
N TYR A 402 -10.11 -8.31 -24.02
CA TYR A 402 -10.76 -9.62 -23.88
C TYR A 402 -12.04 -9.54 -23.04
N ALA A 403 -12.00 -8.86 -21.90
CA ALA A 403 -13.16 -8.63 -21.05
C ALA A 403 -14.26 -7.81 -21.74
N SER A 404 -13.88 -6.90 -22.63
CA SER A 404 -14.83 -6.09 -23.40
C SER A 404 -15.64 -6.95 -24.37
N LEU A 405 -14.98 -7.84 -25.10
CA LEU A 405 -15.62 -8.80 -26.02
C LEU A 405 -16.60 -9.72 -25.27
N LEU A 406 -16.22 -10.21 -24.08
CA LEU A 406 -17.11 -11.02 -23.24
C LEU A 406 -18.38 -10.28 -22.84
N LEU A 407 -18.28 -8.99 -22.52
CA LEU A 407 -19.44 -8.16 -22.19
C LEU A 407 -20.33 -7.85 -23.40
N ASP A 408 -19.79 -7.94 -24.62
CA ASP A 408 -20.55 -7.85 -25.87
C ASP A 408 -21.29 -9.15 -26.23
N GLY A 409 -21.21 -10.16 -25.35
CA GLY A 409 -21.83 -11.47 -25.54
C GLY A 409 -21.04 -12.38 -26.49
N GLU A 410 -19.82 -11.99 -26.87
CA GLU A 410 -18.95 -12.83 -27.68
C GLU A 410 -18.32 -13.96 -26.85
N ALA A 411 -17.87 -15.01 -27.55
CA ALA A 411 -17.04 -16.07 -26.99
C ALA A 411 -15.60 -15.94 -27.54
N PRO A 412 -14.81 -14.96 -27.08
CA PRO A 412 -13.47 -14.72 -27.59
C PRO A 412 -12.51 -15.88 -27.27
N ASP A 413 -11.72 -16.27 -28.27
CA ASP A 413 -10.64 -17.25 -28.11
C ASP A 413 -9.64 -16.79 -27.03
N PRO A 414 -9.40 -17.60 -25.97
CA PRO A 414 -8.40 -17.32 -24.95
C PRO A 414 -7.01 -16.98 -25.49
N GLN A 415 -6.62 -17.47 -26.68
CA GLN A 415 -5.31 -17.16 -27.28
C GLN A 415 -5.09 -15.65 -27.50
N ARG A 416 -6.14 -14.83 -27.53
CA ARG A 416 -6.00 -13.35 -27.54
C ARG A 416 -5.22 -12.81 -26.33
N LEU A 417 -5.19 -13.54 -25.23
CA LEU A 417 -4.44 -13.21 -24.01
C LEU A 417 -2.94 -13.58 -24.09
N GLU A 418 -2.49 -14.22 -25.17
CA GLU A 418 -1.07 -14.59 -25.37
C GLU A 418 -0.12 -13.38 -25.30
N SER A 419 -0.58 -12.20 -25.73
CA SER A 419 0.21 -10.97 -25.60
C SER A 419 0.55 -10.62 -24.15
N VAL A 420 -0.29 -10.95 -23.17
CA VAL A 420 0.00 -10.76 -21.74
C VAL A 420 1.12 -11.69 -21.31
N TRP A 421 1.10 -12.94 -21.76
CA TRP A 421 2.17 -13.92 -21.51
C TRP A 421 3.52 -13.43 -22.05
N HIS A 422 3.58 -13.00 -23.31
CA HIS A 422 4.82 -12.49 -23.89
C HIS A 422 5.36 -11.26 -23.13
N GLN A 423 4.47 -10.35 -22.73
CA GLN A 423 4.87 -9.19 -21.94
C GLN A 423 5.36 -9.58 -20.54
N LEU A 424 4.70 -10.54 -19.88
CA LEU A 424 5.13 -11.08 -18.58
C LEU A 424 6.59 -11.56 -18.66
N LEU A 425 6.94 -12.32 -19.70
CA LEU A 425 8.29 -12.87 -19.87
C LEU A 425 9.32 -11.79 -20.23
N ALA A 426 8.97 -10.84 -21.10
CA ALA A 426 9.96 -9.91 -21.68
C ALA A 426 10.08 -8.57 -20.95
N SER A 427 9.00 -8.04 -20.39
CA SER A 427 8.97 -6.64 -19.92
C SER A 427 9.31 -6.49 -18.44
N PRO A 428 10.24 -5.59 -18.07
CA PRO A 428 10.60 -5.32 -16.67
C PRO A 428 9.44 -4.87 -15.79
N ARG A 429 8.38 -4.28 -16.37
CA ARG A 429 7.19 -3.82 -15.64
C ARG A 429 6.44 -4.95 -14.91
N TRP A 430 6.64 -6.19 -15.36
CA TRP A 430 6.05 -7.37 -14.76
C TRP A 430 6.96 -8.05 -13.74
N GLY A 431 8.12 -7.47 -13.42
CA GLY A 431 9.07 -8.02 -12.45
C GLY A 431 8.43 -8.37 -11.11
N ALA A 432 7.61 -7.46 -10.55
CA ALA A 432 6.92 -7.73 -9.28
C ALA A 432 5.92 -8.90 -9.36
N VAL A 433 5.27 -9.10 -10.51
CA VAL A 433 4.33 -10.22 -10.73
C VAL A 433 5.10 -11.54 -10.88
N ARG A 434 6.21 -11.53 -11.63
CA ARG A 434 7.08 -12.70 -11.77
C ARG A 434 7.70 -13.13 -10.44
N GLU A 435 8.24 -12.18 -9.68
CA GLU A 435 8.92 -12.43 -8.40
C GLU A 435 7.95 -12.57 -7.21
N GLN A 436 6.64 -12.60 -7.45
CA GLN A 436 5.66 -12.62 -6.35
C GLN A 436 5.78 -13.85 -5.45
N TYR A 437 6.03 -15.03 -6.02
CA TYR A 437 6.04 -16.28 -5.27
C TYR A 437 7.32 -16.41 -4.44
N PRO A 438 8.53 -16.16 -4.98
CA PRO A 438 9.75 -16.12 -4.17
C PRO A 438 9.65 -15.10 -3.02
N LEU A 439 9.10 -13.92 -3.29
CA LEU A 439 8.90 -12.89 -2.26
C LEU A 439 7.93 -13.37 -1.17
N LEU A 440 6.79 -13.94 -1.56
CA LEU A 440 5.81 -14.49 -0.62
C LEU A 440 6.43 -15.62 0.22
N ARG A 441 7.16 -16.54 -0.41
CA ARG A 441 7.86 -17.64 0.27
C ARG A 441 8.85 -17.13 1.31
N GLN A 442 9.65 -16.12 0.95
CA GLN A 442 10.62 -15.52 1.87
C GLN A 442 9.93 -14.87 3.07
N VAL A 443 8.85 -14.12 2.86
CA VAL A 443 8.06 -13.56 3.96
C VAL A 443 7.50 -14.66 4.86
N ARG A 444 6.87 -15.67 4.25
CA ARG A 444 6.23 -16.77 4.97
C ARG A 444 7.23 -17.63 5.75
N ALA A 445 8.48 -17.72 5.30
CA ALA A 445 9.57 -18.36 6.05
C ALA A 445 9.97 -17.56 7.29
N LEU A 446 9.98 -16.22 7.20
CA LEU A 446 10.27 -15.31 8.32
C LEU A 446 9.11 -15.20 9.32
N MET A 447 7.90 -15.62 8.94
CA MET A 447 6.73 -15.57 9.81
C MET A 447 6.79 -16.64 10.92
N VAL A 448 6.38 -16.24 12.13
CA VAL A 448 6.22 -17.12 13.31
C VAL A 448 4.89 -16.87 13.99
N HIS A 449 4.28 -17.95 14.48
CA HIS A 449 3.07 -17.84 15.29
C HIS A 449 3.45 -17.58 16.74
N ALA A 450 2.63 -16.80 17.46
CA ALA A 450 2.82 -16.52 18.88
C ALA A 450 3.07 -17.79 19.71
N ASP A 451 2.15 -18.76 19.64
CA ASP A 451 2.26 -20.04 20.35
C ASP A 451 3.53 -20.84 20.02
N ASP A 452 3.95 -20.85 18.75
CA ASP A 452 5.14 -21.62 18.34
C ASP A 452 6.42 -21.00 18.90
N LEU A 453 6.48 -19.67 18.95
CA LEU A 453 7.59 -18.95 19.54
C LEU A 453 7.62 -19.15 21.05
N GLN A 454 6.46 -19.07 21.71
CA GLN A 454 6.33 -19.33 23.15
C GLN A 454 6.79 -20.75 23.51
N ALA A 455 6.35 -21.76 22.75
CA ALA A 455 6.77 -23.14 22.95
C ALA A 455 8.28 -23.37 22.70
N ALA A 456 8.92 -22.55 21.86
CA ALA A 456 10.37 -22.57 21.69
C ALA A 456 11.10 -21.91 22.86
N ILE A 457 10.58 -20.79 23.37
CA ILE A 457 11.12 -20.10 24.55
C ILE A 457 11.10 -21.00 25.78
N GLU A 458 10.03 -21.77 25.97
CA GLU A 458 9.88 -22.70 27.11
C GLU A 458 10.88 -23.86 27.08
N ARG A 459 11.44 -24.19 25.92
CA ARG A 459 12.49 -25.20 25.77
C ARG A 459 13.89 -24.68 26.11
N ILE A 460 14.07 -23.37 26.25
CA ILE A 460 15.37 -22.78 26.63
C ILE A 460 15.71 -23.22 28.06
N GLY A 461 16.78 -24.01 28.19
CA GLY A 461 17.24 -24.54 29.48
C GLY A 461 16.53 -25.82 29.95
N ALA A 462 15.61 -26.38 29.17
CA ALA A 462 15.09 -27.72 29.41
C ALA A 462 16.12 -28.79 28.96
N PRO A 463 16.30 -29.90 29.70
CA PRO A 463 17.13 -31.01 29.23
C PRO A 463 16.56 -31.55 27.92
N ALA A 464 17.43 -31.85 26.96
CA ALA A 464 17.02 -32.48 25.70
C ALA A 464 16.35 -33.82 26.00
N ALA A 465 15.09 -33.98 25.57
CA ALA A 465 14.34 -35.22 25.68
C ALA A 465 14.76 -36.24 24.61
#